data_AF-A0A7W8W3W7-F1
#
_entry.id   AF-A0A7W8W3W7-F1
#
_cell.length_a   1.000
_cell.length_b   1.000
_cell.length_c   1.000
_cell.angle_alpha   90.00
_cell.angle_beta   90.00
_cell.angle_gamma   90.00
#
_symmetry.space_group_name_H-M   'P 1'
#
loop_
_entity.id
_entity.type
_entity.pdbx_description
1 polymer ?
#
loop_
_entity_poly.entity_id
_entity_poly.type
_entity_poly.pdbx_seq_one_letter_code
_entity_poly.pdbx_strand_id
1 'polypeptide(L)'
;MRKLMMSLLMAGSLLAGGVGTALADDASAPAAASAPDTTASAPAPDASAAAAAPAASAPAADASAAPAASAPAAADASAAAAAAPAAPTAPFSVDSSKINSGDTAWMLTSTALVLFMTIPGLALFYGGMVRKKNVLATLMQSFAITCVVTIVWTVVGYSLAFTPGSSFIGGFSRVFMTGMNYIKGDKATTLTVSHLAPTIPETVYFVYQMTFAIITPALITGAFADRMKFSAMLVFMTLWSIIVYSPIAHMVWEPSGWLASAGILDFAGGTVVHINAGIAGLVCCLVLGKRVGYG
;
A
#
# COMPACT_ATOMS: atom_id res chain seq x y z
N MET A 1 -10.54 -17.54 -23.95
CA MET A 1 -9.55 -18.52 -23.42
C MET A 1 -8.23 -18.44 -24.16
N ARG A 2 -8.06 -18.92 -25.41
CA ARG A 2 -6.76 -18.85 -26.14
C ARG A 2 -6.04 -17.48 -26.07
N LYS A 3 -6.70 -16.37 -26.40
CA LYS A 3 -6.09 -15.02 -26.32
C LYS A 3 -5.67 -14.61 -24.90
N LEU A 4 -6.37 -15.08 -23.86
CA LEU A 4 -6.04 -14.80 -22.45
C LEU A 4 -4.79 -15.59 -22.03
N MET A 5 -4.73 -16.88 -22.36
CA MET A 5 -3.55 -17.73 -22.12
C MET A 5 -2.33 -17.21 -22.87
N MET A 6 -2.50 -16.77 -24.12
CA MET A 6 -1.42 -16.26 -24.96
C MET A 6 -0.89 -14.91 -24.46
N SER A 7 -1.74 -14.06 -23.88
CA SER A 7 -1.32 -12.82 -23.21
C SER A 7 -0.59 -13.09 -21.89
N LEU A 8 -0.98 -14.13 -21.15
CA LEU A 8 -0.32 -14.55 -19.91
C LEU A 8 1.05 -15.20 -20.18
N LEU A 9 1.17 -15.99 -21.25
CA LEU A 9 2.43 -16.55 -21.73
C LEU A 9 3.42 -15.46 -22.20
N MET A 10 2.93 -14.46 -22.95
CA MET A 10 3.75 -13.31 -23.37
C MET A 10 4.27 -12.49 -22.18
N ALA A 11 3.44 -12.27 -21.15
CA ALA A 11 3.88 -11.62 -19.91
C ALA A 11 4.93 -12.46 -19.15
N GLY A 12 4.77 -13.78 -19.11
CA GLY A 12 5.75 -14.70 -18.53
C GLY A 12 7.11 -14.70 -19.25
N SER A 13 7.13 -14.60 -20.58
CA SER A 13 8.39 -14.58 -21.35
C SER A 13 9.22 -13.30 -21.15
N LEU A 14 8.61 -12.17 -20.79
CA LEU A 14 9.36 -10.94 -20.51
C LEU A 14 10.12 -10.99 -19.17
N LEU A 15 9.66 -11.82 -18.22
CA LEU A 15 10.31 -12.00 -16.91
C LEU A 15 11.54 -12.92 -16.96
N ALA A 16 11.69 -13.74 -18.01
CA ALA A 16 12.81 -14.65 -18.18
C ALA A 16 13.94 -14.09 -19.07
N GLY A 17 13.74 -12.91 -19.68
CA GLY A 17 14.55 -12.39 -20.78
C GLY A 17 15.47 -11.22 -20.43
N GLY A 18 16.42 -11.40 -19.51
CA GLY A 18 17.66 -10.61 -19.45
C GLY A 18 17.59 -9.14 -19.04
N VAL A 19 17.91 -8.85 -17.77
CA VAL A 19 18.33 -7.52 -17.27
C VAL A 19 19.78 -7.57 -16.74
N GLY A 20 20.57 -8.56 -17.19
CA GLY A 20 21.82 -8.95 -16.53
C GLY A 20 23.08 -8.11 -16.83
N THR A 21 23.03 -7.12 -17.73
CA THR A 21 24.26 -6.49 -18.27
C THR A 21 24.16 -4.98 -18.57
N ALA A 22 23.20 -4.24 -18.01
CA ALA A 22 22.90 -2.85 -18.43
C ALA A 22 22.98 -1.77 -17.34
N LEU A 23 23.53 -2.08 -16.16
CA LEU A 23 23.55 -1.17 -14.98
C LEU A 23 24.94 -0.99 -14.35
N ALA A 24 26.02 -1.25 -15.09
CA ALA A 24 27.39 -1.15 -14.56
C ALA A 24 28.03 0.24 -14.68
N ASP A 25 27.58 1.09 -15.62
CA ASP A 25 28.17 2.40 -15.91
C ASP A 25 27.09 3.47 -16.10
N ASP A 26 26.78 4.23 -15.04
CA ASP A 26 26.44 5.67 -15.05
C ASP A 26 25.98 6.14 -13.66
N ALA A 27 26.92 6.21 -12.71
CA ALA A 27 26.70 6.72 -11.37
C ALA A 27 27.25 8.15 -11.19
N SER A 28 26.62 9.14 -11.86
CA SER A 28 26.90 10.56 -11.61
C SER A 28 25.67 11.45 -11.86
N ALA A 29 25.04 11.90 -10.78
CA ALA A 29 23.95 12.88 -10.84
C ALA A 29 24.50 14.33 -10.86
N PRO A 30 24.09 15.20 -11.80
CA PRO A 30 24.43 16.63 -11.76
C PRO A 30 23.52 17.40 -10.78
N ALA A 31 24.08 18.42 -10.14
CA ALA A 31 23.43 19.20 -9.09
C ALA A 31 22.33 20.15 -9.61
N ALA A 32 21.33 20.43 -8.76
CA ALA A 32 20.32 21.43 -9.03
C ALA A 32 20.90 22.85 -8.94
N ALA A 33 20.76 23.64 -10.01
CA ALA A 33 21.17 25.04 -10.06
C ALA A 33 20.09 25.99 -9.51
N SER A 34 20.52 27.12 -8.95
CA SER A 34 19.69 28.10 -8.23
C SER A 34 19.57 29.46 -8.95
N ALA A 35 18.67 30.30 -8.42
CA ALA A 35 18.49 31.75 -8.65
C ALA A 35 17.63 32.19 -9.88
N PRO A 36 17.13 33.46 -9.92
CA PRO A 36 17.16 34.53 -8.91
C PRO A 36 15.80 35.21 -8.59
N ASP A 37 15.82 36.10 -7.58
CA ASP A 37 14.75 37.08 -7.27
C ASP A 37 14.62 38.20 -8.33
N THR A 38 13.40 38.72 -8.52
CA THR A 38 13.17 40.11 -8.98
C THR A 38 11.91 40.73 -8.37
N THR A 39 12.04 41.96 -7.86
CA THR A 39 11.00 42.77 -7.20
C THR A 39 10.21 43.68 -8.16
N ALA A 40 8.89 43.86 -7.95
CA ALA A 40 8.14 45.06 -8.39
C ALA A 40 6.80 45.23 -7.61
N SER A 41 6.24 46.44 -7.60
CA SER A 41 5.27 46.96 -6.62
C SER A 41 3.85 47.22 -7.18
N ALA A 42 2.81 46.90 -6.37
CA ALA A 42 1.52 47.59 -6.08
C ALA A 42 0.68 48.30 -7.20
N PRO A 43 -0.66 48.57 -7.05
CA PRO A 43 -1.44 48.69 -5.80
C PRO A 43 -2.88 48.09 -5.79
N ALA A 44 -3.54 48.20 -4.63
CA ALA A 44 -4.99 47.98 -4.41
C ALA A 44 -5.79 49.31 -4.49
N PRO A 45 -7.13 49.34 -4.45
CA PRO A 45 -7.99 48.92 -3.32
C PRO A 45 -9.05 47.87 -3.76
N ASP A 46 -10.17 47.54 -3.09
CA ASP A 46 -10.90 48.12 -1.94
C ASP A 46 -11.67 47.04 -1.12
N ALA A 47 -12.54 47.42 -0.18
CA ALA A 47 -13.04 46.60 0.92
C ALA A 47 -14.53 46.16 0.85
N SER A 48 -14.89 45.10 1.62
CA SER A 48 -16.06 45.11 2.53
C SER A 48 -16.13 43.88 3.48
N ALA A 49 -16.33 44.16 4.79
CA ALA A 49 -17.01 43.39 5.87
C ALA A 49 -16.93 41.83 5.91
N ALA A 50 -16.31 41.20 6.92
CA ALA A 50 -16.79 40.93 8.31
C ALA A 50 -17.52 39.55 8.45
N ALA A 51 -17.45 38.77 9.54
CA ALA A 51 -16.80 38.93 10.86
C ALA A 51 -16.34 37.59 11.50
N ALA A 52 -15.19 37.65 12.18
CA ALA A 52 -14.85 37.10 13.50
C ALA A 52 -15.31 35.69 13.99
N ALA A 53 -14.32 34.86 14.34
CA ALA A 53 -14.34 33.88 15.43
C ALA A 53 -12.95 33.88 16.14
N PRO A 54 -12.83 33.53 17.44
CA PRO A 54 -11.80 34.10 18.31
C PRO A 54 -10.47 33.35 18.38
N ALA A 55 -9.45 34.07 18.86
CA ALA A 55 -8.08 33.58 19.04
C ALA A 55 -7.86 32.81 20.37
N ALA A 56 -6.91 31.89 20.35
CA ALA A 56 -6.19 31.41 21.53
C ALA A 56 -4.68 31.39 21.22
N SER A 57 -3.87 31.87 22.16
CA SER A 57 -2.49 32.32 21.94
C SER A 57 -1.44 31.20 21.98
N ALA A 58 -0.51 31.21 21.02
CA ALA A 58 0.78 30.54 21.17
C ALA A 58 1.77 31.46 21.91
N PRO A 59 2.53 30.97 22.92
CA PRO A 59 3.60 31.74 23.53
C PRO A 59 4.83 31.78 22.60
N ALA A 60 5.42 32.97 22.45
CA ALA A 60 6.71 33.11 21.79
C ALA A 60 7.83 32.52 22.66
N ALA A 61 8.81 31.89 22.02
CA ALA A 61 10.07 31.50 22.65
C ALA A 61 11.20 32.34 22.05
N ASP A 62 11.97 33.01 22.91
CA ASP A 62 13.03 33.92 22.50
C ASP A 62 14.15 33.23 21.72
N ALA A 63 14.69 33.94 20.74
CA ALA A 63 15.94 33.57 20.07
C ALA A 63 17.12 33.92 20.99
N SER A 64 17.86 32.89 21.42
CA SER A 64 19.16 33.05 22.09
C SER A 64 20.24 32.26 21.36
N ALA A 65 21.47 32.78 21.40
CA ALA A 65 22.50 32.52 20.41
C ALA A 65 23.14 31.12 20.46
N ALA A 66 23.48 30.59 19.28
CA ALA A 66 24.29 29.39 19.14
C ALA A 66 25.79 29.68 19.39
N PRO A 67 26.51 28.85 20.17
CA PRO A 67 27.97 28.79 20.15
C PRO A 67 28.46 27.95 18.96
N ALA A 68 29.55 28.38 18.32
CA ALA A 68 30.15 27.66 17.21
C ALA A 68 30.81 26.34 17.66
N ALA A 69 30.68 25.29 16.82
CA ALA A 69 31.28 23.99 17.08
C ALA A 69 32.79 23.98 16.77
N SER A 70 33.58 23.38 17.66
CA SER A 70 34.99 23.03 17.44
C SER A 70 35.16 21.51 17.32
N ALA A 71 35.70 21.05 16.18
CA ALA A 71 36.28 19.72 16.05
C ALA A 71 37.74 19.78 16.56
N PRO A 72 38.24 18.75 17.28
CA PRO A 72 38.75 17.53 16.64
C PRO A 72 38.43 16.26 17.48
N ALA A 73 38.88 15.03 17.21
CA ALA A 73 39.78 14.47 16.20
C ALA A 73 39.28 13.07 15.77
N ALA A 74 39.81 12.51 14.68
CA ALA A 74 39.54 11.12 14.32
C ALA A 74 40.18 10.14 15.34
N ALA A 75 39.41 9.13 15.75
CA ALA A 75 39.86 7.99 16.55
C ALA A 75 39.38 6.68 15.89
N ASP A 76 40.16 5.61 16.03
CA ASP A 76 40.19 4.51 15.07
C ASP A 76 38.89 3.72 14.89
N ALA A 77 38.54 3.50 13.61
CA ALA A 77 37.43 2.67 13.20
C ALA A 77 37.82 1.18 13.18
N SER A 78 37.63 0.48 14.31
CA SER A 78 37.59 -1.00 14.34
C SER A 78 36.69 -1.55 15.45
N ALA A 79 35.50 -0.98 15.61
CA ALA A 79 34.40 -1.70 16.26
C ALA A 79 33.77 -2.64 15.21
N ALA A 80 34.02 -3.94 15.33
CA ALA A 80 33.32 -4.92 14.51
C ALA A 80 31.81 -4.74 14.70
N ALA A 81 31.09 -4.46 13.61
CA ALA A 81 29.64 -4.28 13.64
C ALA A 81 29.01 -5.59 14.11
N ALA A 82 28.65 -5.65 15.40
CA ALA A 82 27.90 -6.75 15.97
C ALA A 82 26.61 -6.86 15.15
N ALA A 83 26.45 -7.98 14.43
CA ALA A 83 25.30 -8.19 13.57
C ALA A 83 24.03 -7.96 14.38
N ALA A 84 23.22 -6.98 13.97
CA ALA A 84 21.94 -6.73 14.60
C ALA A 84 21.15 -8.05 14.63
N PRO A 85 20.52 -8.41 15.75
CA PRO A 85 19.80 -9.68 15.86
C PRO A 85 18.81 -9.77 14.71
N ALA A 86 18.86 -10.88 13.96
CA ALA A 86 18.08 -11.06 12.74
C ALA A 86 16.61 -10.71 13.03
N ALA A 87 16.07 -9.72 12.31
CA ALA A 87 14.71 -9.29 12.50
C ALA A 87 13.78 -10.51 12.35
N PRO A 88 12.81 -10.73 13.26
CA PRO A 88 11.91 -11.86 13.13
C PRO A 88 11.20 -11.78 11.77
N THR A 89 11.26 -12.86 10.99
CA THR A 89 10.62 -12.95 9.67
C THR A 89 9.25 -13.63 9.73
N ALA A 90 8.89 -14.19 10.89
CA ALA A 90 7.66 -14.94 11.10
C ALA A 90 6.78 -14.29 12.19
N PRO A 91 5.45 -14.36 12.08
CA PRO A 91 4.55 -14.03 13.20
C PRO A 91 4.87 -14.87 14.44
N PHE A 92 4.86 -14.25 15.62
CA PHE A 92 5.18 -14.89 16.89
C PHE A 92 4.18 -14.52 17.98
N SER A 93 4.14 -15.30 19.06
CA SER A 93 3.21 -15.05 20.17
C SER A 93 3.85 -14.18 21.26
N VAL A 94 3.07 -13.25 21.79
CA VAL A 94 3.40 -12.35 22.91
C VAL A 94 2.32 -12.42 23.98
N ASP A 95 2.69 -12.02 25.19
CA ASP A 95 1.73 -11.78 26.26
C ASP A 95 0.83 -10.58 25.93
N SER A 96 -0.46 -10.64 26.27
CA SER A 96 -1.43 -9.58 25.97
C SER A 96 -1.10 -8.25 26.64
N SER A 97 -0.35 -8.25 27.75
CA SER A 97 0.19 -7.03 28.39
C SER A 97 1.17 -6.24 27.53
N LYS A 98 1.73 -6.84 26.47
CA LYS A 98 2.64 -6.16 25.52
C LYS A 98 1.92 -5.46 24.37
N ILE A 99 0.60 -5.63 24.25
CA ILE A 99 -0.20 -4.98 23.20
C ILE A 99 -0.53 -3.54 23.62
N ASN A 100 -0.24 -2.59 22.74
CA ASN A 100 -0.58 -1.19 22.94
C ASN A 100 -2.03 -0.95 22.50
N SER A 101 -2.88 -0.52 23.44
CA SER A 101 -4.29 -0.22 23.19
C SER A 101 -4.48 1.03 22.32
N GLY A 102 -3.59 2.01 22.40
CA GLY A 102 -3.59 3.22 21.57
C GLY A 102 -3.26 2.90 20.12
N ASP A 103 -2.17 2.16 19.87
CA ASP A 103 -1.79 1.69 18.54
C ASP A 103 -2.92 0.84 17.94
N THR A 104 -3.48 -0.08 18.74
CA THR A 104 -4.59 -0.94 18.32
C THR A 104 -5.83 -0.13 17.93
N ALA A 105 -6.22 0.88 18.73
CA ALA A 105 -7.35 1.76 18.44
C ALA A 105 -7.10 2.61 17.17
N TRP A 106 -5.89 3.13 16.99
CA TRP A 106 -5.52 3.88 15.80
C TRP A 106 -5.52 3.00 14.55
N MET A 107 -5.05 1.76 14.64
CA MET A 107 -5.04 0.82 13.51
C MET A 107 -6.46 0.34 13.14
N LEU A 108 -7.36 0.15 14.11
CA LEU A 108 -8.78 -0.12 13.84
C LEU A 108 -9.47 1.09 13.18
N THR A 109 -9.19 2.31 13.66
CA THR A 109 -9.69 3.54 13.03
C THR A 109 -9.17 3.71 11.61
N SER A 110 -7.86 3.51 11.40
CA SER A 110 -7.21 3.56 10.09
C SER A 110 -7.78 2.52 9.13
N THR A 111 -8.05 1.30 9.61
CA THR A 111 -8.73 0.24 8.85
C THR A 111 -10.11 0.70 8.37
N ALA A 112 -10.92 1.33 9.24
CA ALA A 112 -12.21 1.87 8.86
C ALA A 112 -12.11 2.99 7.81
N LEU A 113 -11.11 3.87 7.94
CA LEU A 113 -10.85 4.95 6.96
C LEU A 113 -10.42 4.41 5.59
N VAL A 114 -9.52 3.42 5.51
CA VAL A 114 -9.11 2.82 4.23
C VAL A 114 -10.24 2.00 3.61
N LEU A 115 -11.06 1.30 4.42
CA LEU A 115 -12.28 0.67 3.90
C LEU A 115 -13.28 1.71 3.35
N PHE A 116 -13.42 2.86 4.01
CA PHE A 116 -14.26 3.98 3.57
C PHE A 116 -13.82 4.55 2.21
N MET A 117 -12.51 4.53 1.91
CA MET A 117 -12.00 4.86 0.57
C MET A 117 -12.54 3.91 -0.50
N THR A 118 -12.86 2.65 -0.21
CA THR A 118 -13.50 1.74 -1.18
C THR A 118 -15.02 1.87 -1.17
N ILE A 119 -15.64 1.77 0.02
CA ILE A 119 -17.09 1.83 0.23
C ILE A 119 -17.40 2.99 1.20
N PRO A 120 -17.94 4.12 0.75
CA PRO A 120 -18.46 4.40 -0.60
C PRO A 120 -17.46 5.11 -1.53
N GLY A 121 -16.24 5.45 -1.10
CA GLY A 121 -15.33 6.37 -1.80
C GLY A 121 -15.13 6.09 -3.30
N LEU A 122 -14.47 4.98 -3.65
CA LEU A 122 -14.25 4.56 -5.04
C LEU A 122 -15.55 4.27 -5.78
N ALA A 123 -16.54 3.72 -5.08
CA ALA A 123 -17.84 3.39 -5.65
C ALA A 123 -18.58 4.65 -6.15
N LEU A 124 -18.47 5.76 -5.41
CA LEU A 124 -18.96 7.09 -5.82
C LEU A 124 -18.04 7.77 -6.84
N PHE A 125 -16.72 7.65 -6.70
CA PHE A 125 -15.74 8.24 -7.62
C PHE A 125 -15.87 7.68 -9.04
N TYR A 126 -15.86 6.36 -9.20
CA TYR A 126 -16.11 5.73 -10.50
C TYR A 126 -17.57 5.82 -10.91
N GLY A 127 -18.51 5.81 -9.96
CA GLY A 127 -19.94 6.06 -10.20
C GLY A 127 -20.18 7.43 -10.87
N GLY A 128 -19.49 8.48 -10.44
CA GLY A 128 -19.58 9.81 -11.03
C GLY A 128 -18.96 9.94 -12.43
N MET A 129 -18.08 9.02 -12.81
CA MET A 129 -17.42 9.00 -14.13
C MET A 129 -18.08 8.07 -15.16
N VAL A 130 -19.17 7.38 -14.78
CA VAL A 130 -19.98 6.56 -15.71
C VAL A 130 -21.33 7.21 -15.99
N ARG A 131 -21.97 6.78 -17.09
CA ARG A 131 -23.33 7.19 -17.43
C ARG A 131 -24.33 6.82 -16.34
N LYS A 132 -25.35 7.65 -16.11
CA LYS A 132 -26.46 7.42 -15.16
C LYS A 132 -27.03 5.99 -15.17
N LYS A 133 -27.21 5.39 -16.36
CA LYS A 133 -27.73 4.01 -16.50
C LYS A 133 -26.82 2.91 -15.94
N ASN A 134 -25.54 3.21 -15.71
CA ASN A 134 -24.51 2.27 -15.31
C ASN A 134 -23.96 2.53 -13.89
N VAL A 135 -24.30 3.66 -13.27
CA VAL A 135 -23.87 4.04 -11.91
C VAL A 135 -24.11 2.91 -10.91
N LEU A 136 -25.31 2.32 -10.91
CA LEU A 136 -25.67 1.20 -10.04
C LEU A 136 -24.77 -0.03 -10.27
N ALA A 137 -24.44 -0.34 -11.53
CA ALA A 137 -23.55 -1.46 -11.84
C ALA A 137 -22.13 -1.19 -11.30
N THR A 138 -21.61 0.03 -11.43
CA THR A 138 -20.29 0.42 -10.92
C THR A 138 -20.21 0.39 -9.39
N LEU A 139 -21.25 0.88 -8.69
CA LEU A 139 -21.37 0.74 -7.23
C LEU A 139 -21.34 -0.73 -6.80
N MET A 140 -22.12 -1.59 -7.48
CA MET A 140 -22.15 -3.03 -7.20
C MET A 140 -20.84 -3.75 -7.51
N GLN A 141 -20.04 -3.26 -8.47
CA GLN A 141 -18.70 -3.80 -8.75
C GLN A 141 -17.75 -3.57 -7.56
N SER A 142 -17.69 -2.34 -7.02
CA SER A 142 -16.86 -2.02 -5.85
C SER A 142 -17.26 -2.85 -4.61
N PHE A 143 -18.56 -2.99 -4.35
CA PHE A 143 -19.07 -3.82 -3.26
C PHE A 143 -18.71 -5.30 -3.46
N ALA A 144 -18.94 -5.86 -4.65
CA ALA A 144 -18.65 -7.26 -4.93
C ALA A 144 -17.15 -7.60 -4.89
N ILE A 145 -16.28 -6.65 -5.28
CA ILE A 145 -14.82 -6.80 -5.15
C ILE A 145 -14.43 -6.83 -3.67
N THR A 146 -15.00 -5.95 -2.85
CA THR A 146 -14.79 -5.97 -1.40
C THR A 146 -15.13 -7.34 -0.81
N CYS A 147 -16.29 -7.91 -1.16
CA CYS A 147 -16.70 -9.23 -0.68
C CYS A 147 -15.77 -10.37 -1.17
N VAL A 148 -15.48 -10.45 -2.48
CA VAL A 148 -14.68 -11.57 -3.01
C VAL A 148 -13.23 -11.49 -2.54
N VAL A 149 -12.64 -10.30 -2.47
CA VAL A 149 -11.26 -10.12 -2.02
C VAL A 149 -11.11 -10.35 -0.52
N THR A 150 -12.10 -9.98 0.30
CA THR A 150 -12.14 -10.38 1.73
C THR A 150 -12.01 -11.89 1.90
N ILE A 151 -12.75 -12.67 1.09
CA ILE A 151 -12.68 -14.14 1.11
C ILE A 151 -11.30 -14.62 0.65
N VAL A 152 -10.81 -14.15 -0.50
CA VAL A 152 -9.50 -14.53 -1.05
C VAL A 152 -8.36 -14.23 -0.08
N TRP A 153 -8.38 -13.07 0.57
CA TRP A 153 -7.41 -12.64 1.57
C TRP A 153 -7.39 -13.56 2.79
N THR A 154 -8.57 -13.90 3.30
CA THR A 154 -8.78 -14.80 4.45
C THR A 154 -8.33 -16.23 4.14
N VAL A 155 -8.62 -16.73 2.94
CA VAL A 155 -8.27 -18.09 2.53
C VAL A 155 -6.76 -18.22 2.32
N VAL A 156 -6.13 -17.31 1.57
CA VAL A 156 -4.74 -17.49 1.11
C VAL A 156 -3.94 -16.19 0.96
N GLY A 157 -4.56 -15.07 0.59
CA GLY A 157 -3.84 -13.84 0.22
C GLY A 157 -2.95 -13.28 1.33
N TYR A 158 -3.44 -13.25 2.58
CA TYR A 158 -2.63 -12.81 3.72
C TYR A 158 -1.38 -13.68 3.92
N SER A 159 -1.53 -15.00 3.74
CA SER A 159 -0.42 -15.94 3.91
C SER A 159 0.67 -15.70 2.87
N LEU A 160 0.29 -15.54 1.60
CA LEU A 160 1.21 -15.29 0.50
C LEU A 160 1.90 -13.92 0.59
N ALA A 161 1.29 -12.94 1.26
CA ALA A 161 1.85 -11.61 1.44
C ALA A 161 2.79 -11.51 2.66
N PHE A 162 2.38 -12.03 3.83
CA PHE A 162 3.00 -11.69 5.13
C PHE A 162 3.51 -12.89 5.94
N THR A 163 3.83 -14.01 5.29
CA THR A 163 4.49 -15.15 5.95
C THR A 163 5.83 -15.49 5.30
N PRO A 164 6.78 -16.09 6.05
CA PRO A 164 8.05 -16.52 5.48
C PRO A 164 7.86 -17.40 4.24
N GLY A 165 8.66 -17.14 3.21
CA GLY A 165 8.64 -17.90 1.97
C GLY A 165 9.91 -17.73 1.17
N SER A 166 9.76 -17.28 -0.07
CA SER A 166 10.84 -16.90 -0.97
C SER A 166 10.79 -15.40 -1.21
N SER A 167 11.88 -14.77 -1.65
CA SER A 167 11.93 -13.31 -1.86
C SER A 167 10.93 -12.73 -2.88
N PHE A 168 10.11 -13.57 -3.54
CA PHE A 168 9.02 -13.15 -4.43
C PHE A 168 7.62 -13.46 -3.90
N ILE A 169 7.47 -14.43 -2.98
CA ILE A 169 6.16 -14.86 -2.47
C ILE A 169 6.31 -15.59 -1.13
N GLY A 170 5.43 -15.27 -0.19
CA GLY A 170 5.33 -15.89 1.12
C GLY A 170 4.79 -17.33 1.09
N GLY A 171 4.75 -17.95 2.26
CA GLY A 171 4.31 -19.34 2.44
C GLY A 171 2.80 -19.52 2.66
N PHE A 172 2.43 -20.74 3.02
CA PHE A 172 1.04 -21.16 3.29
C PHE A 172 0.71 -21.32 4.78
N SER A 173 1.58 -20.84 5.69
CA SER A 173 1.44 -21.05 7.15
C SER A 173 0.25 -20.33 7.80
N ARG A 174 -0.35 -19.34 7.12
CA ARG A 174 -1.52 -18.56 7.58
C ARG A 174 -2.76 -18.77 6.70
N VAL A 175 -2.78 -19.82 5.89
CA VAL A 175 -3.98 -20.23 5.12
C VAL A 175 -5.16 -20.45 6.08
N PHE A 176 -6.35 -19.95 5.73
CA PHE A 176 -7.52 -19.87 6.61
C PHE A 176 -7.25 -19.27 8.01
N MET A 177 -6.29 -18.34 8.12
CA MET A 177 -5.85 -17.75 9.40
C MET A 177 -5.30 -18.78 10.42
N THR A 178 -4.82 -19.94 9.94
CA THR A 178 -4.25 -21.01 10.79
C THR A 178 -3.14 -20.48 11.69
N GLY A 179 -3.18 -20.84 12.98
CA GLY A 179 -2.17 -20.43 13.96
C GLY A 179 -2.29 -19.00 14.49
N MET A 180 -3.33 -18.24 14.08
CA MET A 180 -3.57 -16.89 14.58
C MET A 180 -4.32 -16.94 15.92
N ASN A 181 -3.60 -16.72 17.02
CA ASN A 181 -4.21 -16.70 18.36
C ASN A 181 -4.89 -15.36 18.61
N TYR A 182 -6.19 -15.40 18.89
CA TYR A 182 -7.01 -14.25 19.27
C TYR A 182 -7.52 -14.42 20.72
N ILE A 183 -7.76 -13.32 21.42
CA ILE A 183 -8.38 -13.37 22.76
C ILE A 183 -9.82 -13.86 22.61
N LYS A 184 -10.10 -15.06 23.15
CA LYS A 184 -11.44 -15.61 23.28
C LYS A 184 -11.81 -15.74 24.76
N GLY A 185 -12.29 -14.64 25.34
CA GLY A 185 -12.62 -14.52 26.75
C GLY A 185 -11.40 -14.34 27.67
N ASP A 186 -11.66 -14.20 28.97
CA ASP A 186 -10.72 -13.71 30.00
C ASP A 186 -9.52 -14.63 30.34
N LYS A 187 -9.22 -15.63 29.49
CA LYS A 187 -8.19 -16.66 29.75
C LYS A 187 -7.12 -16.78 28.67
N ALA A 188 -7.16 -15.95 27.63
CA ALA A 188 -6.13 -15.92 26.60
C ALA A 188 -5.01 -14.94 27.00
N THR A 189 -4.00 -15.43 27.71
CA THR A 189 -2.83 -14.62 28.12
C THR A 189 -1.91 -14.28 26.96
N THR A 190 -1.94 -15.05 25.87
CA THR A 190 -1.08 -14.85 24.70
C THR A 190 -1.86 -14.58 23.41
N LEU A 191 -1.35 -13.63 22.63
CA LEU A 191 -1.81 -13.23 21.29
C LEU A 191 -0.69 -13.45 20.29
N THR A 192 -1.02 -13.70 19.02
CA THR A 192 -0.02 -13.65 17.94
C THR A 192 0.07 -12.24 17.37
N VAL A 193 1.28 -11.79 17.03
CA VAL A 193 1.58 -10.49 16.43
C VAL A 193 2.36 -10.66 15.13
N SER A 194 2.18 -9.72 14.21
CA SER A 194 3.04 -9.62 13.03
C SER A 194 4.41 -9.10 13.44
N HIS A 195 5.47 -9.64 12.84
CA HIS A 195 6.82 -9.14 13.06
C HIS A 195 7.03 -7.70 12.57
N LEU A 196 6.21 -7.27 11.59
CA LEU A 196 6.17 -5.89 11.08
C LEU A 196 5.42 -4.92 12.00
N ALA A 197 4.60 -5.43 12.92
CA ALA A 197 3.76 -4.61 13.80
C ALA A 197 3.60 -5.29 15.18
N PRO A 198 4.68 -5.37 15.98
CA PRO A 198 4.70 -6.18 17.20
C PRO A 198 3.86 -5.61 18.36
N THR A 199 3.39 -4.37 18.27
CA THR A 199 2.58 -3.70 19.32
C THR A 199 1.07 -3.89 19.16
N ILE A 200 0.61 -4.47 18.04
CA ILE A 200 -0.82 -4.69 17.73
C ILE A 200 -1.10 -6.17 17.48
N PRO A 201 -2.32 -6.68 17.74
CA PRO A 201 -2.67 -8.06 17.43
C PRO A 201 -2.55 -8.33 15.92
N GLU A 202 -2.09 -9.53 15.54
CA GLU A 202 -1.98 -9.95 14.14
C GLU A 202 -3.33 -9.91 13.42
N THR A 203 -4.45 -10.15 14.13
CA THR A 203 -5.81 -9.97 13.60
C THR A 203 -6.08 -8.54 13.14
N VAL A 204 -5.57 -7.53 13.84
CA VAL A 204 -5.75 -6.12 13.47
C VAL A 204 -4.87 -5.77 12.28
N TYR A 205 -3.62 -6.25 12.26
CA TYR A 205 -2.74 -6.12 11.10
C TYR A 205 -3.31 -6.81 9.85
N PHE A 206 -3.91 -8.00 10.01
CA PHE A 206 -4.60 -8.76 8.96
C PHE A 206 -5.75 -7.95 8.34
N VAL A 207 -6.66 -7.39 9.15
CA VAL A 207 -7.81 -6.62 8.64
C VAL A 207 -7.35 -5.29 8.05
N TYR A 208 -6.36 -4.62 8.63
CA TYR A 208 -5.77 -3.42 8.06
C TYR A 208 -5.23 -3.68 6.65
N GLN A 209 -4.35 -4.67 6.48
CA GLN A 209 -3.79 -5.02 5.18
C GLN A 209 -4.83 -5.55 4.18
N MET A 210 -5.90 -6.19 4.67
CA MET A 210 -7.03 -6.59 3.84
C MET A 210 -7.67 -5.41 3.10
N THR A 211 -7.70 -4.21 3.70
CA THR A 211 -8.28 -3.02 3.05
C THR A 211 -7.44 -2.54 1.85
N PHE A 212 -6.11 -2.66 1.93
CA PHE A 212 -5.20 -2.42 0.80
C PHE A 212 -5.37 -3.50 -0.27
N ALA A 213 -5.53 -4.77 0.13
CA ALA A 213 -5.82 -5.87 -0.78
C ALA A 213 -7.15 -5.68 -1.52
N ILE A 214 -8.17 -5.09 -0.87
CA ILE A 214 -9.48 -4.77 -1.45
C ILE A 214 -9.41 -3.57 -2.41
N ILE A 215 -8.82 -2.45 -1.98
CA ILE A 215 -8.86 -1.19 -2.75
C ILE A 215 -8.08 -1.30 -4.06
N THR A 216 -6.97 -2.04 -4.07
CA THR A 216 -6.08 -2.16 -5.23
C THR A 216 -6.77 -2.74 -6.48
N PRO A 217 -7.38 -3.95 -6.45
CA PRO A 217 -8.16 -4.46 -7.57
C PRO A 217 -9.41 -3.60 -7.86
N ALA A 218 -10.00 -2.95 -6.85
CA ALA A 218 -11.13 -2.04 -7.05
C ALA A 218 -10.75 -0.81 -7.92
N LEU A 219 -9.54 -0.26 -7.78
CA LEU A 219 -9.04 0.82 -8.64
C LEU A 219 -9.00 0.44 -10.13
N ILE A 220 -8.71 -0.84 -10.44
CA ILE A 220 -8.65 -1.33 -11.83
C ILE A 220 -10.05 -1.25 -12.51
N THR A 221 -11.15 -1.29 -11.74
CA THR A 221 -12.51 -1.21 -12.31
C THR A 221 -12.77 0.06 -13.12
N GLY A 222 -12.18 1.19 -12.73
CA GLY A 222 -12.29 2.45 -13.47
C GLY A 222 -11.82 2.33 -14.93
N ALA A 223 -10.78 1.53 -15.17
CA ALA A 223 -10.22 1.32 -16.50
C ALA A 223 -11.22 0.62 -17.43
N PHE A 224 -11.90 -0.42 -16.96
CA PHE A 224 -12.83 -1.22 -17.77
C PHE A 224 -14.31 -0.98 -17.47
N ALA A 225 -14.66 0.05 -16.71
CA ALA A 225 -16.04 0.41 -16.40
C ALA A 225 -16.92 0.36 -17.67
N ASP A 226 -18.06 -0.33 -17.56
CA ASP A 226 -19.02 -0.64 -18.63
C ASP A 226 -18.53 -1.54 -19.79
N ARG A 227 -17.34 -2.15 -19.69
CA ARG A 227 -16.72 -2.96 -20.76
C ARG A 227 -16.48 -4.42 -20.40
N MET A 228 -16.69 -4.83 -19.15
CA MET A 228 -16.45 -6.22 -18.68
C MET A 228 -17.73 -6.85 -18.12
N LYS A 229 -17.96 -8.14 -18.44
CA LYS A 229 -19.04 -8.93 -17.81
C LYS A 229 -18.73 -9.12 -16.32
N PHE A 230 -19.73 -8.99 -15.45
CA PHE A 230 -19.57 -9.09 -13.99
C PHE A 230 -18.87 -10.39 -13.54
N SER A 231 -19.24 -11.54 -14.09
CA SER A 231 -18.55 -12.82 -13.80
C SER A 231 -17.08 -12.82 -14.24
N ALA A 232 -16.76 -12.23 -15.40
CA ALA A 232 -15.36 -12.12 -15.86
C ALA A 232 -14.54 -11.20 -14.96
N MET A 233 -15.14 -10.13 -14.44
CA MET A 233 -14.53 -9.24 -13.44
C MET A 233 -14.22 -9.99 -12.15
N LEU A 234 -15.17 -10.74 -11.59
CA LEU A 234 -14.94 -11.50 -10.35
C LEU A 234 -13.78 -12.49 -10.48
N VAL A 235 -13.73 -13.24 -11.59
CA VAL A 235 -12.62 -14.17 -11.88
C VAL A 235 -11.30 -13.42 -12.05
N PHE A 236 -11.30 -12.32 -12.80
CA PHE A 236 -10.11 -11.49 -13.00
C PHE A 236 -9.57 -10.94 -11.68
N MET A 237 -10.40 -10.34 -10.82
CA MET A 237 -9.96 -9.78 -9.54
C MET A 237 -9.49 -10.85 -8.54
N THR A 238 -10.16 -12.00 -8.53
CA THR A 238 -9.74 -13.15 -7.71
C THR A 238 -8.34 -13.60 -8.09
N LEU A 239 -8.10 -13.85 -9.38
CA LEU A 239 -6.79 -14.30 -9.88
C LEU A 239 -5.72 -13.22 -9.74
N TRP A 240 -6.07 -11.95 -10.00
CA TRP A 240 -5.14 -10.83 -9.90
C TRP A 240 -4.71 -10.56 -8.45
N SER A 241 -5.64 -10.69 -7.48
CA SER A 241 -5.33 -10.58 -6.05
C SER A 241 -4.33 -11.65 -5.58
N ILE A 242 -4.46 -12.89 -6.09
CA ILE A 242 -3.56 -14.00 -5.73
C ILE A 242 -2.22 -13.93 -6.47
N ILE A 243 -2.23 -13.68 -7.78
CA ILE A 243 -1.06 -13.86 -8.67
C ILE A 243 -0.25 -12.58 -8.84
N VAL A 244 -0.86 -11.40 -8.64
CA VAL A 244 -0.19 -10.10 -8.82
C VAL A 244 -0.10 -9.33 -7.51
N TYR A 245 -1.23 -9.10 -6.82
CA TYR A 245 -1.21 -8.30 -5.58
C TYR A 245 -0.39 -8.97 -4.47
N SER A 246 -0.69 -10.23 -4.14
CA SER A 246 -0.04 -10.90 -2.99
C SER A 246 1.49 -11.04 -3.15
N PRO A 247 2.04 -11.42 -4.33
CA PRO A 247 3.49 -11.40 -4.55
C PRO A 247 4.09 -9.99 -4.49
N ILE A 248 3.47 -8.99 -5.12
CA ILE A 248 3.99 -7.61 -5.07
C ILE A 248 3.99 -7.07 -3.63
N ALA A 249 2.94 -7.35 -2.85
CA ALA A 249 2.88 -7.00 -1.43
C ALA A 249 4.00 -7.69 -0.62
N HIS A 250 4.26 -8.98 -0.88
CA HIS A 250 5.38 -9.69 -0.26
C HIS A 250 6.74 -9.08 -0.65
N MET A 251 6.98 -8.88 -1.95
CA MET A 251 8.23 -8.34 -2.49
C MET A 251 8.62 -6.99 -1.86
N VAL A 252 7.64 -6.15 -1.53
CA VAL A 252 7.82 -4.75 -1.09
C VAL A 252 7.67 -4.53 0.41
N TRP A 253 6.73 -5.22 1.08
CA TRP A 253 6.41 -4.96 2.49
C TRP A 253 6.86 -6.03 3.47
N GLU A 254 7.19 -7.24 3.01
CA GLU A 254 7.75 -8.28 3.86
C GLU A 254 9.29 -8.23 3.78
N PRO A 255 10.05 -8.30 4.91
CA PRO A 255 11.48 -7.99 4.90
C PRO A 255 12.36 -8.96 4.09
N SER A 256 11.94 -10.23 3.94
CA SER A 256 12.60 -11.22 3.08
C SER A 256 12.26 -11.06 1.59
N GLY A 257 11.24 -10.25 1.27
CA GLY A 257 10.93 -9.78 -0.07
C GLY A 257 12.08 -9.01 -0.71
N TRP A 258 12.37 -9.28 -1.99
CA TRP A 258 13.59 -8.77 -2.64
C TRP A 258 13.62 -7.24 -2.81
N LEU A 259 12.49 -6.55 -2.94
CA LEU A 259 12.47 -5.09 -3.06
C LEU A 259 12.64 -4.41 -1.69
N ALA A 260 12.05 -5.00 -0.64
CA ALA A 260 12.31 -4.60 0.74
C ALA A 260 13.80 -4.81 1.10
N SER A 261 14.35 -5.98 0.79
CA SER A 261 15.77 -6.30 0.97
C SER A 261 16.71 -5.42 0.12
N ALA A 262 16.25 -4.93 -1.05
CA ALA A 262 16.97 -3.96 -1.87
C ALA A 262 16.86 -2.50 -1.36
N GLY A 263 16.15 -2.25 -0.26
CA GLY A 263 16.04 -0.93 0.38
C GLY A 263 15.02 0.01 -0.26
N ILE A 264 14.03 -0.51 -1.00
CA ILE A 264 12.94 0.35 -1.52
C ILE A 264 12.09 0.89 -0.36
N LEU A 265 11.86 2.20 -0.37
CA LEU A 265 11.02 2.90 0.60
C LEU A 265 9.60 3.07 0.04
N ASP A 266 8.70 2.14 0.36
CA ASP A 266 7.26 2.25 0.06
C ASP A 266 6.40 2.17 1.33
N PHE A 267 6.20 3.33 1.96
CA PHE A 267 5.52 3.44 3.26
C PHE A 267 4.03 3.03 3.25
N ALA A 268 3.31 3.27 2.13
CA ALA A 268 1.85 3.14 2.09
C ALA A 268 1.31 2.50 0.79
N GLY A 269 2.17 1.92 -0.06
CA GLY A 269 1.77 1.20 -1.26
C GLY A 269 1.74 2.05 -2.53
N GLY A 270 2.64 3.03 -2.66
CA GLY A 270 2.88 3.72 -3.92
C GLY A 270 3.14 2.74 -5.07
N THR A 271 3.95 1.71 -4.81
CA THR A 271 4.18 0.60 -5.75
C THR A 271 3.07 -0.45 -5.64
N VAL A 272 2.77 -0.95 -4.44
CA VAL A 272 1.90 -2.11 -4.20
C VAL A 272 0.44 -1.88 -4.61
N VAL A 273 -0.06 -0.66 -4.39
CA VAL A 273 -1.42 -0.22 -4.72
C VAL A 273 -1.42 0.54 -6.05
N HIS A 274 -0.80 1.73 -6.07
CA HIS A 274 -1.10 2.73 -7.09
C HIS A 274 -0.47 2.41 -8.45
N ILE A 275 0.83 2.12 -8.49
CA ILE A 275 1.51 1.72 -9.74
C ILE A 275 0.98 0.37 -10.22
N ASN A 276 0.83 -0.60 -9.31
CA ASN A 276 0.33 -1.94 -9.62
C ASN A 276 -1.08 -1.92 -10.27
N ALA A 277 -2.04 -1.23 -9.65
CA ALA A 277 -3.38 -1.06 -10.21
C ALA A 277 -3.39 -0.20 -11.48
N GLY A 278 -2.53 0.83 -11.56
CA GLY A 278 -2.39 1.70 -12.72
C GLY A 278 -1.93 0.94 -13.98
N ILE A 279 -0.88 0.12 -13.86
CA ILE A 279 -0.38 -0.73 -14.94
C ILE A 279 -1.41 -1.80 -15.32
N ALA A 280 -2.05 -2.45 -14.34
CA ALA A 280 -3.11 -3.41 -14.61
C ALA A 280 -4.30 -2.75 -15.36
N GLY A 281 -4.70 -1.54 -14.97
CA GLY A 281 -5.73 -0.74 -15.64
C GLY A 281 -5.34 -0.36 -17.07
N LEU A 282 -4.09 0.05 -17.32
CA LEU A 282 -3.56 0.31 -18.65
C LEU A 282 -3.63 -0.94 -19.54
N VAL A 283 -3.18 -2.09 -19.05
CA VAL A 283 -3.25 -3.37 -19.77
C VAL A 283 -4.71 -3.77 -20.04
N CYS A 284 -5.62 -3.60 -19.08
CA CYS A 284 -7.06 -3.81 -19.30
C CYS A 284 -7.61 -2.92 -20.42
N CYS A 285 -7.23 -1.64 -20.46
CA CYS A 285 -7.63 -0.72 -21.54
C CYS A 285 -7.11 -1.17 -22.92
N LEU A 286 -5.87 -1.63 -23.02
CA LEU A 286 -5.28 -2.12 -24.26
C LEU A 286 -5.94 -3.42 -24.75
N VAL A 287 -6.22 -4.37 -23.84
CA VAL A 287 -6.81 -5.68 -24.18
C VAL A 287 -8.30 -5.60 -24.50
N LEU A 288 -9.06 -4.72 -23.84
CA LEU A 288 -10.50 -4.56 -24.06
C LEU A 288 -10.83 -3.57 -25.20
N GLY A 289 -9.89 -2.71 -25.58
CA GLY A 289 -10.04 -1.78 -26.68
C GLY A 289 -10.84 -0.51 -26.36
N LYS A 290 -10.92 0.37 -27.37
CA LYS A 290 -11.54 1.70 -27.29
C LYS A 290 -13.06 1.61 -27.04
N ARG A 291 -13.61 2.51 -26.21
CA ARG A 291 -15.07 2.72 -26.14
C ARG A 291 -15.60 3.20 -27.50
N VAL A 292 -16.71 2.63 -27.95
CA VAL A 292 -17.43 3.04 -29.17
C VAL A 292 -18.67 3.83 -28.75
N GLY A 293 -18.87 5.00 -29.36
CA GLY A 293 -19.92 5.96 -29.00
C GLY A 293 -19.42 7.10 -28.10
N TYR A 294 -20.17 8.19 -28.05
CA TYR A 294 -19.93 9.34 -27.18
C TYR A 294 -20.69 9.17 -25.87
N GLY A 295 -20.01 9.39 -24.74
CA GLY A 295 -20.60 9.53 -23.39
C GLY A 295 -21.62 8.47 -23.00
#